data_AF-A0A1B6FV66-F1
#
_entry.id   AF-A0A1B6FV66-F1
#
_cell.length_a   1.000
_cell.length_b   1.000
_cell.length_c   1.000
_cell.angle_alpha   90.00
_cell.angle_beta   90.00
_cell.angle_gamma   90.00
#
_symmetry.space_group_name_H-M   'P 1'
#
loop_
_entity.id
_entity.type
_entity.pdbx_description
1 polymer ?
#
loop_
_entity_poly.entity_id
_entity_poly.type
_entity_poly.pdbx_seq_one_letter_code
_entity_poly.pdbx_strand_id
1 'polypeptide(L)'
;VTSQGAQPVTDNELKTFSEDLLRKDNTNDSLKVTVKTQGVTRAYATIDQAPLRLLELKPSVRQVPTVAKLIALYDNYDPDTTHNEVITPAERKEESDFLDAVLDTPTWTYTTNFLKSKGYVKGTKADMKEVLKKIWFTVYSRGNRKMGSSAFEHVFLGEIKRGEVSGLHNWIFFNNEEEKNRLNYMGYMQTVDFNGKGGIIKLHYTWNGVTKPVGSIFVGTSPELELALYTVCYFTRPNNKCFLRLNGKPLYIQTYTFNSRNEKLIGSAFPSVA
;
A
#
# COMPACT_ATOMS: atom_id res chain seq x y z
N VAL A 1 14.09 4.66 13.77
CA VAL A 1 14.68 6.00 13.57
C VAL A 1 13.70 7.01 14.11
N THR A 2 13.89 7.47 15.33
CA THR A 2 13.18 8.63 15.89
C THR A 2 14.25 9.65 16.20
N SER A 3 14.43 10.61 15.31
CA SER A 3 15.33 11.73 15.53
C SER A 3 14.71 12.66 16.58
N GLN A 4 15.43 12.86 17.68
CA GLN A 4 15.27 14.07 18.48
C GLN A 4 15.43 15.27 17.53
N GLY A 5 14.39 16.10 17.37
CA GLY A 5 14.41 17.30 16.51
C GLY A 5 13.53 17.27 15.25
N ALA A 6 12.66 16.26 15.06
CA ALA A 6 11.68 16.30 13.97
C ALA A 6 10.67 17.44 14.19
N GLN A 7 10.42 18.24 13.14
CA GLN A 7 9.48 19.35 13.17
C GLN A 7 8.04 18.84 12.98
N PRO A 8 7.06 19.32 13.76
CA PRO A 8 5.66 19.01 13.51
C PRO A 8 5.26 19.37 12.08
N VAL A 9 4.52 18.47 11.43
CA VAL A 9 3.93 18.72 10.10
C VAL A 9 2.47 19.03 10.29
N THR A 10 2.00 20.16 9.77
CA THR A 10 0.60 20.57 9.82
C THR A 10 -0.25 19.82 8.78
N ASP A 11 -1.58 19.79 8.98
CA ASP A 11 -2.49 19.15 8.01
C ASP A 11 -2.48 19.84 6.65
N ASN A 12 -2.27 21.17 6.61
CA ASN A 12 -2.17 21.90 5.35
C ASN A 12 -0.88 21.54 4.59
N GLU A 13 0.22 21.30 5.28
CA GLU A 13 1.45 20.81 4.67
C GLU A 13 1.28 19.40 4.12
N LEU A 14 0.60 18.50 4.86
CA LEU A 14 0.30 17.15 4.37
C LEU A 14 -0.59 17.17 3.12
N LYS A 15 -1.63 18.01 3.10
CA LYS A 15 -2.50 18.21 1.93
C LYS A 15 -1.73 18.78 0.74
N THR A 16 -0.84 19.76 0.98
CA THR A 16 -0.01 20.34 -0.08
C THR A 16 0.97 19.32 -0.62
N PHE A 17 1.62 18.58 0.27
CA PHE A 17 2.53 17.49 -0.08
C PHE A 17 1.84 16.44 -0.96
N SER A 18 0.65 15.95 -0.59
CA SER A 18 -0.03 14.90 -1.35
C SER A 18 -0.48 15.37 -2.74
N GLU A 19 -0.94 16.62 -2.87
CA GLU A 19 -1.28 17.21 -4.18
C GLU A 19 -0.03 17.31 -5.08
N ASP A 20 1.06 17.81 -4.52
CA ASP A 20 2.34 17.94 -5.23
C ASP A 20 2.95 16.61 -5.62
N LEU A 21 2.77 15.60 -4.76
CA LEU A 21 3.23 14.24 -4.97
C LEU A 21 2.47 13.60 -6.14
N LEU A 22 1.14 13.72 -6.16
CA LEU A 22 0.31 13.22 -7.27
C LEU A 22 0.67 13.88 -8.61
N ARG A 23 1.04 15.17 -8.60
CA ARG A 23 1.51 15.86 -9.81
C ARG A 23 2.86 15.33 -10.30
N LYS A 24 3.69 14.77 -9.42
CA LYS A 24 5.00 14.19 -9.74
C LYS A 24 4.95 12.71 -10.06
N ASP A 25 3.83 12.06 -9.80
CA ASP A 25 3.57 10.67 -10.16
C ASP A 25 3.30 10.54 -11.66
N ASN A 26 4.36 10.58 -12.45
CA ASN A 26 4.33 10.43 -13.90
C ASN A 26 4.09 8.97 -14.35
N THR A 27 4.25 8.00 -13.46
CA THR A 27 3.98 6.60 -13.73
C THR A 27 2.49 6.34 -13.92
N ASN A 28 1.64 7.07 -13.19
CA ASN A 28 0.19 6.95 -13.23
C ASN A 28 -0.39 7.06 -14.67
N ASP A 29 0.17 7.95 -15.49
CA ASP A 29 -0.26 8.13 -16.88
C ASP A 29 -0.08 6.86 -17.74
N SER A 30 0.83 5.96 -17.32
CA SER A 30 1.08 4.66 -17.95
C SER A 30 0.22 3.52 -17.36
N LEU A 31 -0.46 3.75 -16.23
CA LEU A 31 -1.27 2.77 -15.50
C LEU A 31 -2.73 2.77 -15.95
N LYS A 32 -2.94 2.45 -17.23
CA LYS A 32 -4.30 2.36 -17.79
C LYS A 32 -5.01 1.10 -17.29
N VAL A 33 -5.92 1.30 -16.34
CA VAL A 33 -6.81 0.27 -15.77
C VAL A 33 -8.27 0.59 -16.06
N THR A 34 -9.03 -0.43 -16.43
CA THR A 34 -10.50 -0.36 -16.49
C THR A 34 -11.07 -0.85 -15.16
N VAL A 35 -11.90 -0.01 -14.52
CA VAL A 35 -12.55 -0.33 -13.24
C VAL A 35 -14.04 -0.60 -13.49
N LYS A 36 -14.48 -1.84 -13.27
CA LYS A 36 -15.86 -2.29 -13.40
C LYS A 36 -16.53 -2.33 -12.02
N THR A 37 -17.04 -1.18 -11.56
CA THR A 37 -17.61 -1.04 -10.21
C THR A 37 -18.87 -1.86 -9.98
N GLN A 38 -19.64 -2.17 -11.02
CA GLN A 38 -20.84 -3.04 -10.91
C GLN A 38 -21.82 -2.54 -9.83
N GLY A 39 -22.36 -3.42 -8.98
CA GLY A 39 -23.40 -3.11 -8.01
C GLY A 39 -22.89 -2.60 -6.65
N VAL A 40 -23.78 -1.87 -5.97
CA VAL A 40 -23.57 -1.41 -4.59
C VAL A 40 -23.79 -2.58 -3.62
N THR A 41 -22.95 -2.68 -2.60
CA THR A 41 -23.04 -3.71 -1.55
C THR A 41 -22.88 -3.10 -0.16
N ARG A 42 -22.89 -3.95 0.88
CA ARG A 42 -22.68 -3.59 2.28
C ARG A 42 -21.79 -4.62 2.97
N ALA A 43 -21.28 -4.27 4.16
CA ALA A 43 -20.44 -5.19 4.93
C ALA A 43 -21.19 -6.50 5.21
N TYR A 44 -20.50 -7.62 5.03
CA TYR A 44 -21.03 -8.99 5.23
C TYR A 44 -22.22 -9.35 4.34
N ALA A 45 -22.44 -8.65 3.22
CA ALA A 45 -23.48 -9.05 2.27
C ALA A 45 -23.15 -10.42 1.65
N THR A 46 -24.11 -11.34 1.67
CA THR A 46 -23.95 -12.67 1.08
C THR A 46 -24.29 -12.71 -0.41
N ILE A 47 -24.96 -11.69 -0.92
CA ILE A 47 -25.32 -11.56 -2.33
C ILE A 47 -24.16 -10.91 -3.08
N ASP A 48 -23.69 -11.59 -4.12
CA ASP A 48 -22.70 -11.04 -5.04
C ASP A 48 -23.36 -9.98 -5.95
N GLN A 49 -22.97 -8.72 -5.77
CA GLN A 49 -23.43 -7.58 -6.57
C GLN A 49 -22.47 -7.26 -7.72
N ALA A 50 -21.43 -8.07 -7.90
CA ALA A 50 -20.36 -7.84 -8.85
C ALA A 50 -19.86 -9.17 -9.46
N PRO A 51 -20.66 -9.83 -10.31
CA PRO A 51 -20.31 -11.13 -10.90
C PRO A 51 -19.10 -11.11 -11.85
N LEU A 52 -18.57 -9.93 -12.20
CA LEU A 52 -17.37 -9.75 -13.01
C LEU A 52 -16.20 -9.28 -12.15
N ARG A 53 -14.97 -9.46 -12.64
CA ARG A 53 -13.77 -8.88 -12.02
C ARG A 53 -13.87 -7.36 -11.99
N LEU A 54 -13.46 -6.76 -10.87
CA LEU A 54 -13.38 -5.31 -10.69
C LEU A 54 -12.36 -4.69 -11.64
N LEU A 55 -11.19 -5.31 -11.78
CA LEU A 55 -10.04 -4.70 -12.46
C LEU A 55 -9.67 -5.47 -13.73
N GLU A 56 -9.46 -4.71 -14.81
CA GLU A 56 -8.89 -5.21 -16.05
C GLU A 56 -7.70 -4.32 -16.46
N LEU A 57 -6.51 -4.91 -16.53
CA LEU A 57 -5.26 -4.20 -16.79
C LEU A 57 -4.82 -4.44 -18.23
N LYS A 58 -4.29 -3.40 -18.87
CA LYS A 58 -3.57 -3.59 -20.13
C LYS A 58 -2.24 -4.31 -19.87
N PRO A 59 -1.75 -5.18 -20.78
CA PRO A 59 -0.47 -5.87 -20.62
C PRO A 59 0.71 -4.93 -20.35
N SER A 60 0.67 -3.71 -20.92
CA SER A 60 1.69 -2.67 -20.71
C SER A 60 1.83 -2.23 -19.25
N VAL A 61 0.78 -2.34 -18.43
CA VAL A 61 0.82 -1.99 -17.01
C VAL A 61 1.86 -2.85 -16.28
N ARG A 62 1.94 -4.14 -16.61
CA ARG A 62 2.90 -5.08 -16.01
C ARG A 62 4.35 -4.85 -16.44
N GLN A 63 4.55 -4.08 -17.51
CA GLN A 63 5.87 -3.73 -18.04
C GLN A 63 6.40 -2.43 -17.44
N VAL A 64 5.58 -1.66 -16.73
CA VAL A 64 6.02 -0.48 -15.99
C VAL A 64 7.06 -0.92 -14.95
N PRO A 65 8.25 -0.32 -14.90
CA PRO A 65 9.37 -0.84 -14.09
C PRO A 65 9.03 -1.09 -12.61
N THR A 66 8.37 -0.13 -11.95
CA THR A 66 7.99 -0.28 -10.53
C THR A 66 6.92 -1.33 -10.32
N VAL A 67 6.01 -1.51 -11.28
CA VAL A 67 4.98 -2.57 -11.25
C VAL A 67 5.60 -3.95 -11.49
N ALA A 68 6.50 -4.08 -12.47
CA ALA A 68 7.20 -5.33 -12.74
C ALA A 68 7.99 -5.81 -11.52
N LYS A 69 8.70 -4.88 -10.85
CA LYS A 69 9.43 -5.17 -9.61
C LYS A 69 8.51 -5.48 -8.43
N LEU A 70 7.35 -4.83 -8.33
CA LEU A 70 6.33 -5.18 -7.34
C LEU A 70 5.81 -6.61 -7.55
N ILE A 71 5.49 -6.99 -8.79
CA ILE A 71 4.98 -8.33 -9.13
C ILE A 71 6.00 -9.41 -8.79
N ALA A 72 7.29 -9.14 -8.97
CA ALA A 72 8.39 -10.03 -8.60
C ALA A 72 8.59 -10.20 -7.08
N LEU A 73 7.73 -9.59 -6.24
CA LEU A 73 7.69 -9.86 -4.80
C LEU A 73 6.58 -10.86 -4.43
N TYR A 74 5.71 -11.23 -5.38
CA TYR A 74 4.51 -12.02 -5.09
C TYR A 74 4.81 -13.52 -4.92
N ASP A 75 5.86 -14.01 -5.55
CA ASP A 75 6.36 -15.39 -5.44
C ASP A 75 7.10 -15.66 -4.14
N ASN A 76 7.56 -14.62 -3.47
CA ASN A 76 8.23 -14.68 -2.17
C ASN A 76 7.25 -14.83 -1.00
N TYR A 77 5.97 -14.58 -1.26
CA TYR A 77 4.96 -14.34 -0.23
C TYR A 77 4.17 -15.60 0.15
N ASP A 78 4.15 -15.91 1.45
CA ASP A 78 3.25 -16.90 2.06
C ASP A 78 2.09 -16.19 2.80
N PRO A 79 0.82 -16.35 2.37
CA PRO A 79 -0.31 -15.77 3.07
C PRO A 79 -0.59 -16.35 4.47
N ASP A 80 0.01 -17.50 4.80
CA ASP A 80 -0.08 -18.11 6.13
C ASP A 80 1.05 -17.64 7.06
N THR A 81 0.74 -16.60 7.84
CA THR A 81 1.63 -16.03 8.86
C THR A 81 1.99 -16.96 10.03
N THR A 82 1.51 -18.20 10.04
CA THR A 82 1.85 -19.18 11.09
C THR A 82 3.16 -19.93 10.81
N HIS A 83 3.68 -19.84 9.59
CA HIS A 83 5.01 -20.34 9.24
C HIS A 83 6.11 -19.32 9.58
N ASN A 84 7.33 -19.81 9.80
CA ASN A 84 8.48 -18.94 9.86
C ASN A 84 8.91 -18.63 8.44
N GLU A 85 9.02 -17.36 8.12
CA GLU A 85 9.52 -16.89 6.83
C GLU A 85 11.05 -17.07 6.77
N VAL A 86 11.55 -17.65 5.69
CA VAL A 86 12.99 -17.84 5.47
C VAL A 86 13.40 -16.95 4.30
N ILE A 87 13.90 -15.75 4.64
CA ILE A 87 14.27 -14.79 3.61
C ILE A 87 15.53 -15.25 2.86
N THR A 88 15.38 -15.61 1.59
CA THR A 88 16.47 -16.04 0.72
C THR A 88 17.30 -14.84 0.21
N PRO A 89 18.52 -15.06 -0.29
CA PRO A 89 19.28 -14.00 -0.95
C PRO A 89 18.61 -13.43 -2.20
N ALA A 90 17.82 -14.24 -2.92
CA ALA A 90 17.08 -13.81 -4.10
C ALA A 90 15.94 -12.85 -3.71
N GLU A 91 15.17 -13.20 -2.68
CA GLU A 91 14.09 -12.37 -2.13
C GLU A 91 14.62 -11.01 -1.67
N ARG A 92 15.72 -10.99 -0.90
CA ARG A 92 16.39 -9.72 -0.52
C ARG A 92 16.82 -8.88 -1.72
N LYS A 93 17.21 -9.54 -2.81
CA LYS A 93 17.59 -8.85 -4.05
C LYS A 93 16.35 -8.24 -4.71
N GLU A 94 15.24 -8.93 -4.77
CA GLU A 94 13.99 -8.41 -5.34
C GLU A 94 13.43 -7.24 -4.53
N GLU A 95 13.44 -7.33 -3.19
CA GLU A 95 13.09 -6.21 -2.30
C GLU A 95 13.98 -4.99 -2.59
N SER A 96 15.29 -5.24 -2.71
CA SER A 96 16.28 -4.20 -3.00
C SER A 96 16.06 -3.57 -4.37
N ASP A 97 15.81 -4.37 -5.40
CA ASP A 97 15.55 -3.93 -6.77
C ASP A 97 14.24 -3.12 -6.86
N PHE A 98 13.19 -3.54 -6.14
CA PHE A 98 11.93 -2.80 -6.05
C PHE A 98 12.15 -1.42 -5.41
N LEU A 99 12.84 -1.37 -4.26
CA LEU A 99 13.15 -0.10 -3.60
C LEU A 99 14.04 0.81 -4.45
N ASP A 100 14.99 0.26 -5.22
CA ASP A 100 15.80 1.05 -6.15
C ASP A 100 14.93 1.70 -7.22
N ALA A 101 14.11 0.90 -7.90
CA ALA A 101 13.19 1.39 -8.94
C ALA A 101 12.25 2.47 -8.42
N VAL A 102 11.71 2.28 -7.20
CA VAL A 102 10.83 3.23 -6.53
C VAL A 102 11.57 4.52 -6.16
N LEU A 103 12.77 4.41 -5.58
CA LEU A 103 13.56 5.58 -5.16
C LEU A 103 14.13 6.39 -6.33
N ASP A 104 14.22 5.82 -7.53
CA ASP A 104 14.59 6.53 -8.76
C ASP A 104 13.47 7.41 -9.34
N THR A 105 12.27 7.36 -8.77
CA THR A 105 11.13 8.17 -9.25
C THR A 105 11.17 9.62 -8.75
N PRO A 106 10.59 10.57 -9.51
CA PRO A 106 10.39 11.94 -9.04
C PRO A 106 9.56 12.02 -7.74
N THR A 107 8.59 11.12 -7.59
CA THR A 107 7.75 10.92 -6.41
C THR A 107 8.61 10.72 -5.15
N TRP A 108 9.62 9.84 -5.22
CA TRP A 108 10.48 9.54 -4.07
C TRP A 108 11.59 10.55 -3.84
N THR A 109 12.06 11.22 -4.90
CA THR A 109 12.94 12.39 -4.73
C THR A 109 12.24 13.47 -3.92
N TYR A 110 10.99 13.80 -4.27
CA TYR A 110 10.18 14.78 -3.55
C TYR A 110 9.85 14.33 -2.11
N THR A 111 9.44 13.08 -1.93
CA THR A 111 9.14 12.48 -0.61
C THR A 111 10.34 12.51 0.32
N THR A 112 11.51 12.12 -0.18
CA THR A 112 12.75 12.12 0.60
C THR A 112 13.13 13.54 1.03
N ASN A 113 13.02 14.52 0.13
CA ASN A 113 13.30 15.92 0.45
C ASN A 113 12.32 16.49 1.48
N PHE A 114 11.03 16.15 1.37
CA PHE A 114 10.03 16.54 2.35
C PHE A 114 10.36 16.00 3.75
N LEU A 115 10.59 14.68 3.88
CA LEU A 115 10.93 14.06 5.16
C LEU A 115 12.25 14.59 5.75
N LYS A 116 13.26 14.88 4.90
CA LYS A 116 14.51 15.52 5.32
C LYS A 116 14.30 16.92 5.85
N SER A 117 13.52 17.74 5.15
CA SER A 117 13.23 19.12 5.56
C SER A 117 12.54 19.19 6.93
N LYS A 118 11.81 18.13 7.28
CA LYS A 118 11.12 17.98 8.57
C LYS A 118 11.95 17.23 9.62
N GLY A 119 13.16 16.80 9.28
CA GLY A 119 14.06 16.12 10.19
C GLY A 119 13.69 14.66 10.51
N TYR A 120 12.73 14.05 9.80
CA TYR A 120 12.34 12.64 10.04
C TYR A 120 13.36 11.64 9.51
N VAL A 121 14.06 11.98 8.43
CA VAL A 121 15.11 11.17 7.83
C VAL A 121 16.35 12.03 7.57
N LYS A 122 17.51 11.41 7.48
CA LYS A 122 18.79 12.05 7.16
C LYS A 122 19.48 11.28 6.04
N GLY A 123 20.50 11.88 5.44
CA GLY A 123 21.42 11.18 4.54
C GLY A 123 21.05 11.24 3.06
N THR A 124 21.48 10.23 2.32
CA THR A 124 21.45 10.07 0.86
C THR A 124 20.23 9.25 0.42
N LYS A 125 20.14 8.95 -0.89
CA LYS A 125 19.18 7.96 -1.42
C LYS A 125 19.41 6.58 -0.79
N ALA A 126 20.66 6.18 -0.58
CA ALA A 126 21.00 4.90 0.06
C ALA A 126 20.50 4.85 1.51
N ASP A 127 20.63 5.94 2.27
CA ASP A 127 20.11 6.01 3.63
C ASP A 127 18.57 5.89 3.65
N MET A 128 17.88 6.52 2.68
CA MET A 128 16.44 6.37 2.54
C MET A 128 16.05 4.92 2.20
N LYS A 129 16.83 4.24 1.36
CA LYS A 129 16.63 2.81 1.05
C LYS A 129 16.71 1.94 2.30
N GLU A 130 17.71 2.16 3.16
CA GLU A 130 17.84 1.42 4.41
C GLU A 130 16.70 1.74 5.38
N VAL A 131 16.20 2.99 5.41
CA VAL A 131 14.99 3.34 6.16
C VAL A 131 13.78 2.57 5.64
N LEU A 132 13.59 2.47 4.32
CA LEU A 132 12.48 1.75 3.73
C LEU A 132 12.57 0.24 3.96
N LYS A 133 13.73 -0.37 3.72
CA LYS A 133 14.00 -1.78 4.07
C LYS A 133 13.58 -2.05 5.50
N LYS A 134 14.03 -1.21 6.43
CA LYS A 134 13.71 -1.34 7.84
C LYS A 134 12.20 -1.28 8.11
N ILE A 135 11.51 -0.23 7.69
CA ILE A 135 10.10 -0.03 8.10
C ILE A 135 9.11 -0.90 7.32
N TRP A 136 9.47 -1.34 6.10
CA TRP A 136 8.59 -2.11 5.23
C TRP A 136 8.90 -3.61 5.19
N PHE A 137 10.18 -3.99 5.16
CA PHE A 137 10.62 -5.38 4.91
C PHE A 137 11.22 -6.07 6.14
N THR A 138 11.29 -5.41 7.30
CA THR A 138 11.62 -6.13 8.54
C THR A 138 10.49 -7.09 8.87
N VAL A 139 10.77 -8.39 8.84
CA VAL A 139 9.86 -9.43 9.30
C VAL A 139 9.69 -9.31 10.81
N TYR A 140 8.46 -9.45 11.30
CA TYR A 140 8.17 -9.53 12.73
C TYR A 140 6.99 -10.46 13.00
N SER A 141 6.80 -10.80 14.27
CA SER A 141 5.72 -11.71 14.64
C SER A 141 4.37 -11.01 14.71
N ARG A 142 3.46 -11.42 13.82
CA ARG A 142 2.06 -10.96 13.82
C ARG A 142 1.10 -11.92 14.50
N GLY A 143 1.56 -13.10 14.92
CA GLY A 143 0.77 -14.11 15.63
C GLY A 143 1.65 -15.26 16.09
N ASN A 144 1.21 -15.98 17.14
CA ASN A 144 1.82 -17.22 17.62
C ASN A 144 3.34 -17.19 17.89
N ARG A 145 3.94 -16.00 18.11
CA ARG A 145 5.38 -15.79 18.28
C ARG A 145 6.22 -16.25 17.07
N LYS A 146 5.61 -16.43 15.89
CA LYS A 146 6.26 -16.79 14.63
C LYS A 146 6.60 -15.53 13.84
N MET A 147 7.83 -15.46 13.33
CA MET A 147 8.30 -14.36 12.47
C MET A 147 7.88 -14.71 11.05
N GLY A 148 6.68 -14.28 10.68
CA GLY A 148 6.00 -14.83 9.49
C GLY A 148 5.46 -13.79 8.53
N SER A 149 5.68 -12.48 8.78
CA SER A 149 5.42 -11.47 7.75
C SER A 149 6.07 -10.12 8.05
N SER A 150 6.25 -9.32 6.99
CA SER A 150 6.66 -7.92 7.03
C SER A 150 5.49 -6.92 7.02
N ALA A 151 5.79 -5.61 6.99
CA ALA A 151 4.76 -4.59 6.81
C ALA A 151 4.30 -4.51 5.35
N PHE A 152 5.23 -4.74 4.43
CA PHE A 152 5.00 -4.71 3.00
C PHE A 152 4.00 -5.78 2.60
N GLU A 153 4.27 -7.04 2.96
CA GLU A 153 3.39 -8.17 2.66
C GLU A 153 1.98 -7.94 3.20
N HIS A 154 1.83 -7.61 4.48
CA HIS A 154 0.53 -7.30 5.05
C HIS A 154 -0.23 -6.22 4.27
N VAL A 155 0.41 -5.08 3.99
CA VAL A 155 -0.28 -3.94 3.36
C VAL A 155 -0.57 -4.22 1.89
N PHE A 156 0.42 -4.68 1.13
CA PHE A 156 0.32 -4.81 -0.32
C PHE A 156 -0.27 -6.17 -0.74
N LEU A 157 0.01 -7.25 -0.04
CA LEU A 157 -0.36 -8.63 -0.41
C LEU A 157 -1.48 -9.20 0.48
N GLY A 158 -1.57 -8.75 1.74
CA GLY A 158 -2.57 -9.23 2.70
C GLY A 158 -2.05 -10.33 3.60
N GLU A 159 -2.95 -10.92 4.39
CA GLU A 159 -2.75 -12.09 5.24
C GLU A 159 -4.13 -12.69 5.54
N ILE A 160 -4.21 -14.00 5.80
CA ILE A 160 -5.40 -14.61 6.40
C ILE A 160 -5.09 -14.96 7.85
N LYS A 161 -5.83 -14.34 8.77
CA LYS A 161 -5.62 -14.54 10.21
C LYS A 161 -6.96 -14.75 10.90
N ARG A 162 -7.08 -15.88 11.61
CA ARG A 162 -8.30 -16.24 12.37
C ARG A 162 -9.58 -16.25 11.52
N GLY A 163 -9.47 -16.68 10.26
CA GLY A 163 -10.62 -16.73 9.35
C GLY A 163 -11.07 -15.36 8.84
N GLU A 164 -10.20 -14.34 8.92
CA GLU A 164 -10.44 -13.02 8.35
C GLU A 164 -9.29 -12.62 7.43
N VAL A 165 -9.61 -11.94 6.34
CA VAL A 165 -8.61 -11.27 5.50
C VAL A 165 -8.17 -10.00 6.20
N SER A 166 -6.87 -9.86 6.40
CA SER A 166 -6.23 -8.67 6.94
C SER A 166 -5.31 -8.08 5.88
N GLY A 167 -5.20 -6.75 5.81
CA GLY A 167 -4.36 -6.13 4.80
C GLY A 167 -4.95 -6.25 3.38
N LEU A 168 -4.11 -6.49 2.37
CA LEU A 168 -4.51 -6.57 0.94
C LEU A 168 -5.16 -5.25 0.50
N HIS A 169 -4.35 -4.20 0.45
CA HIS A 169 -4.78 -2.84 0.13
C HIS A 169 -4.23 -2.29 -1.19
N ASN A 170 -3.52 -3.12 -1.96
CA ASN A 170 -2.95 -2.73 -3.26
C ASN A 170 -3.75 -3.33 -4.42
N TRP A 171 -4.15 -2.48 -5.37
CA TRP A 171 -4.99 -2.89 -6.50
C TRP A 171 -4.28 -3.76 -7.54
N ILE A 172 -2.95 -3.67 -7.66
CA ILE A 172 -2.19 -4.50 -8.60
C ILE A 172 -2.19 -5.94 -8.10
N PHE A 173 -1.94 -6.14 -6.80
CA PHE A 173 -2.06 -7.46 -6.20
C PHE A 173 -3.50 -7.96 -6.20
N PHE A 174 -4.47 -7.09 -5.90
CA PHE A 174 -5.90 -7.40 -5.98
C PHE A 174 -6.27 -7.96 -7.37
N ASN A 175 -5.86 -7.28 -8.44
CA ASN A 175 -6.09 -7.75 -9.81
C ASN A 175 -5.39 -9.09 -10.09
N ASN A 176 -4.15 -9.27 -9.66
CA ASN A 176 -3.45 -10.56 -9.80
C ASN A 176 -4.22 -11.70 -9.12
N GLU A 177 -4.85 -11.47 -7.97
CA GLU A 177 -5.65 -12.48 -7.28
C GLU A 177 -7.02 -12.71 -7.93
N GLU A 178 -7.65 -11.67 -8.52
CA GLU A 178 -8.83 -11.83 -9.36
C GLU A 178 -8.52 -12.68 -10.61
N GLU A 179 -7.37 -12.45 -11.26
CA GLU A 179 -6.93 -13.21 -12.42
C GLU A 179 -6.71 -14.69 -12.12
N LYS A 180 -6.19 -14.99 -10.93
CA LYS A 180 -5.98 -16.35 -10.42
C LYS A 180 -7.26 -16.98 -9.86
N ASN A 181 -8.41 -16.30 -9.93
CA ASN A 181 -9.69 -16.72 -9.37
C ASN A 181 -9.63 -17.02 -7.85
N ARG A 182 -8.70 -16.38 -7.15
CA ARG A 182 -8.55 -16.49 -5.70
C ARG A 182 -9.27 -15.37 -4.97
N LEU A 183 -9.52 -14.25 -5.64
CA LEU A 183 -10.27 -13.12 -5.11
C LEU A 183 -11.58 -12.96 -5.87
N ASN A 184 -12.69 -12.80 -5.13
CA ASN A 184 -13.98 -12.43 -5.68
C ASN A 184 -14.43 -11.06 -5.14
N TYR A 185 -14.45 -10.05 -6.01
CA TYR A 185 -15.04 -8.76 -5.71
C TYR A 185 -16.57 -8.86 -5.65
N MET A 186 -17.20 -8.39 -4.57
CA MET A 186 -18.64 -8.57 -4.34
C MET A 186 -19.46 -7.28 -4.45
N GLY A 187 -18.83 -6.17 -4.85
CA GLY A 187 -19.47 -4.86 -5.00
C GLY A 187 -18.81 -3.75 -4.19
N TYR A 188 -19.18 -2.50 -4.50
CA TYR A 188 -18.63 -1.32 -3.85
C TYR A 188 -19.59 -0.74 -2.80
N MET A 189 -19.04 -0.02 -1.84
CA MET A 189 -19.78 0.77 -0.86
C MET A 189 -19.62 2.27 -1.13
N GLN A 190 -18.43 2.67 -1.57
CA GLN A 190 -18.10 4.07 -1.83
C GLN A 190 -16.95 4.15 -2.81
N THR A 191 -16.96 5.16 -3.68
CA THR A 191 -15.88 5.45 -4.62
C THR A 191 -15.51 6.93 -4.56
N VAL A 192 -14.24 7.23 -4.81
CA VAL A 192 -13.72 8.58 -5.04
C VAL A 192 -12.82 8.51 -6.26
N ASP A 193 -13.11 9.31 -7.28
CA ASP A 193 -12.26 9.47 -8.45
C ASP A 193 -11.41 10.74 -8.35
N PHE A 194 -10.14 10.63 -8.68
CA PHE A 194 -9.18 11.74 -8.73
C PHE A 194 -9.08 12.33 -10.14
N ASN A 195 -10.21 12.44 -10.85
CA ASN A 195 -10.35 12.92 -12.23
C ASN A 195 -9.38 12.24 -13.19
N GLY A 196 -9.38 10.91 -13.22
CA GLY A 196 -8.54 10.11 -14.11
C GLY A 196 -7.09 9.91 -13.66
N LYS A 197 -6.71 10.37 -12.46
CA LYS A 197 -5.41 10.08 -11.82
C LYS A 197 -5.49 8.97 -10.77
N GLY A 198 -6.38 8.01 -11.00
CA GLY A 198 -6.73 6.97 -10.04
C GLY A 198 -7.86 7.38 -9.09
N GLY A 199 -8.05 6.60 -8.04
CA GLY A 199 -9.15 6.81 -7.08
C GLY A 199 -9.04 5.92 -5.85
N ILE A 200 -10.05 5.98 -4.99
CA ILE A 200 -10.26 5.04 -3.88
C ILE A 200 -11.57 4.32 -4.09
N ILE A 201 -11.59 3.02 -3.80
CA ILE A 201 -12.81 2.23 -3.71
C ILE A 201 -12.87 1.56 -2.34
N LYS A 202 -14.00 1.73 -1.66
CA LYS A 202 -14.40 0.97 -0.49
C LYS A 202 -15.27 -0.18 -0.97
N LEU A 203 -14.90 -1.41 -0.66
CA LEU A 203 -15.50 -2.61 -1.24
C LEU A 203 -15.68 -3.76 -0.25
N HIS A 204 -16.47 -4.74 -0.69
CA HIS A 204 -16.59 -6.06 -0.09
C HIS A 204 -16.00 -7.10 -1.05
N TYR A 205 -15.30 -8.10 -0.53
CA TYR A 205 -14.74 -9.18 -1.35
C TYR A 205 -14.44 -10.42 -0.51
N THR A 206 -14.22 -11.54 -1.19
CA THR A 206 -13.61 -12.73 -0.60
C THR A 206 -12.23 -12.97 -1.20
N TRP A 207 -11.33 -13.55 -0.43
CA TRP A 207 -10.01 -13.98 -0.89
C TRP A 207 -9.68 -15.35 -0.30
N ASN A 208 -9.37 -16.33 -1.16
CA ASN A 208 -9.23 -17.74 -0.83
C ASN A 208 -10.44 -18.28 -0.03
N GLY A 209 -11.65 -17.86 -0.40
CA GLY A 209 -12.89 -18.25 0.28
C GLY A 209 -13.15 -17.54 1.62
N VAL A 210 -12.22 -16.69 2.08
CA VAL A 210 -12.34 -15.94 3.33
C VAL A 210 -12.90 -14.55 3.06
N THR A 211 -13.85 -14.11 3.88
CA THR A 211 -14.53 -12.84 3.68
C THR A 211 -13.72 -11.66 4.21
N LYS A 212 -13.61 -10.58 3.41
CA LYS A 212 -13.23 -9.24 3.85
C LYS A 212 -14.50 -8.35 3.84
N PRO A 213 -15.13 -8.12 5.00
CA PRO A 213 -16.40 -7.38 5.07
C PRO A 213 -16.29 -5.96 4.53
N VAL A 214 -15.18 -5.29 4.85
CA VAL A 214 -14.87 -3.94 4.37
C VAL A 214 -13.38 -3.87 4.06
N GLY A 215 -13.06 -3.57 2.81
CA GLY A 215 -11.73 -3.13 2.38
C GLY A 215 -11.81 -1.74 1.77
N SER A 216 -10.68 -1.06 1.75
CA SER A 216 -10.50 0.19 1.01
C SER A 216 -9.13 0.15 0.37
N ILE A 217 -9.08 0.41 -0.94
CA ILE A 217 -7.86 0.36 -1.75
C ILE A 217 -7.80 1.61 -2.62
N PHE A 218 -6.59 2.06 -2.95
CA PHE A 218 -6.43 2.91 -4.11
C PHE A 218 -6.62 2.08 -5.39
N VAL A 219 -6.96 2.72 -6.51
CA VAL A 219 -7.04 2.08 -7.83
C VAL A 219 -6.42 2.99 -8.87
N GLY A 220 -5.64 2.43 -9.78
CA GLY A 220 -4.99 3.18 -10.86
C GLY A 220 -3.86 4.09 -10.38
N THR A 221 -3.40 3.98 -9.14
CA THR A 221 -2.25 4.70 -8.60
C THR A 221 -0.97 3.91 -8.76
N SER A 222 0.18 4.57 -8.79
CA SER A 222 1.47 3.87 -8.86
C SER A 222 1.89 3.28 -7.51
N PRO A 223 2.67 2.16 -7.51
CA PRO A 223 3.24 1.60 -6.28
C PRO A 223 4.04 2.63 -5.48
N GLU A 224 4.81 3.46 -6.16
CA GLU A 224 5.65 4.48 -5.55
C GLU A 224 4.84 5.61 -4.89
N LEU A 225 3.68 5.99 -5.45
CA LEU A 225 2.77 6.95 -4.83
C LEU A 225 2.19 6.38 -3.54
N GLU A 226 1.63 5.18 -3.58
CA GLU A 226 1.04 4.51 -2.41
C GLU A 226 2.08 4.35 -1.29
N LEU A 227 3.27 3.82 -1.62
CA LEU A 227 4.35 3.62 -0.66
C LEU A 227 4.79 4.95 -0.02
N ALA A 228 4.87 6.03 -0.80
CA ALA A 228 5.27 7.35 -0.32
C ALA A 228 4.23 7.94 0.64
N LEU A 229 2.95 7.89 0.28
CA LEU A 229 1.87 8.40 1.11
C LEU A 229 1.77 7.62 2.44
N TYR A 230 1.84 6.29 2.40
CA TYR A 230 1.86 5.46 3.62
C TYR A 230 3.08 5.78 4.50
N THR A 231 4.27 5.94 3.90
CA THR A 231 5.51 6.23 4.63
C THR A 231 5.46 7.59 5.31
N VAL A 232 5.01 8.64 4.62
CA VAL A 232 4.90 9.99 5.20
C VAL A 232 3.88 10.01 6.33
N CYS A 233 2.73 9.37 6.15
CA CYS A 233 1.71 9.28 7.19
C CYS A 233 2.17 8.48 8.41
N TYR A 234 2.98 7.43 8.21
CA TYR A 234 3.61 6.70 9.30
C TYR A 234 4.53 7.60 10.14
N PHE A 235 5.38 8.42 9.51
CA PHE A 235 6.28 9.33 10.23
C PHE A 235 5.55 10.48 10.92
N THR A 236 4.55 11.06 10.26
CA THR A 236 3.93 12.32 10.68
C THR A 236 2.66 12.15 11.52
N ARG A 237 1.96 11.01 11.38
CA ARG A 237 0.67 10.71 12.03
C ARG A 237 0.57 9.22 12.42
N PRO A 238 1.56 8.63 13.12
CA PRO A 238 1.49 7.23 13.53
C PRO A 238 0.26 6.98 14.40
N ASN A 239 -0.49 5.90 14.13
CA ASN A 239 -1.72 5.51 14.83
C ASN A 239 -2.88 6.53 14.75
N ASN A 240 -2.79 7.53 13.89
CA ASN A 240 -3.81 8.56 13.72
C ASN A 240 -4.21 8.70 12.26
N LYS A 241 -5.39 9.28 12.01
CA LYS A 241 -5.80 9.64 10.66
C LYS A 241 -4.87 10.72 10.11
N CYS A 242 -4.25 10.41 8.98
CA CYS A 242 -3.42 11.33 8.22
C CYS A 242 -4.27 11.93 7.10
N PHE A 243 -4.83 13.11 7.31
CA PHE A 243 -5.69 13.76 6.33
C PHE A 243 -4.87 14.33 5.17
N LEU A 244 -5.26 13.97 3.95
CA LEU A 244 -4.59 14.32 2.72
C LEU A 244 -5.59 14.88 1.71
N ARG A 245 -5.06 15.38 0.58
CA ARG A 245 -5.86 15.79 -0.57
C ARG A 245 -5.18 15.33 -1.85
N LEU A 246 -5.93 14.67 -2.73
CA LEU A 246 -5.45 14.20 -4.03
C LEU A 246 -6.39 14.73 -5.11
N ASN A 247 -5.84 15.58 -5.98
CA ASN A 247 -6.58 16.27 -7.04
C ASN A 247 -7.85 16.99 -6.53
N GLY A 248 -7.71 17.72 -5.41
CA GLY A 248 -8.80 18.42 -4.75
C GLY A 248 -9.74 17.55 -3.91
N LYS A 249 -9.64 16.22 -3.97
CA LYS A 249 -10.50 15.30 -3.21
C LYS A 249 -9.91 15.01 -1.82
N PRO A 250 -10.67 15.18 -0.74
CA PRO A 250 -10.19 14.84 0.60
C PRO A 250 -10.21 13.32 0.82
N LEU A 251 -9.19 12.84 1.52
CA LEU A 251 -9.05 11.45 1.93
C LEU A 251 -8.24 11.41 3.22
N TYR A 252 -8.14 10.23 3.84
CA TYR A 252 -7.11 10.00 4.84
C TYR A 252 -6.42 8.65 4.64
N ILE A 253 -5.21 8.57 5.16
CA ILE A 253 -4.51 7.30 5.36
C ILE A 253 -4.52 7.00 6.85
N GLN A 254 -4.93 5.80 7.20
CA GLN A 254 -4.72 5.27 8.54
C GLN A 254 -3.44 4.44 8.53
N THR A 255 -2.52 4.74 9.44
CA THR A 255 -1.37 3.85 9.71
C THR A 255 -1.48 3.32 11.13
N TYR A 256 -1.04 2.09 11.34
CA TYR A 256 -0.85 1.48 12.65
C TYR A 256 0.61 1.13 12.80
N THR A 257 1.17 1.32 13.99
CA THR A 257 2.58 1.04 14.25
C THR A 257 2.74 -0.26 15.00
N PHE A 258 3.77 -1.01 14.66
CA PHE A 258 4.15 -2.24 15.34
C PHE A 258 5.47 -2.04 16.07
N ASN A 259 5.53 -2.42 17.35
CA ASN A 259 6.76 -2.35 18.12
C ASN A 259 7.43 -3.73 18.13
N SER A 260 8.60 -3.84 17.51
CA SER A 260 9.40 -5.07 17.47
C SER A 260 10.81 -4.77 17.96
N ARG A 261 11.30 -5.48 18.99
CA ARG A 261 12.68 -5.36 19.50
C ARG A 261 13.15 -3.90 19.73
N ASN A 262 12.31 -3.08 20.37
CA ASN A 262 12.53 -1.63 20.61
C ASN A 262 12.56 -0.76 19.35
N GLU A 263 12.12 -1.28 18.20
CA GLU A 263 11.96 -0.54 16.97
C GLU A 263 10.48 -0.33 16.67
N LYS A 264 10.14 0.90 16.32
CA LYS A 264 8.81 1.25 15.80
C LYS A 264 8.83 1.03 14.29
N LEU A 265 7.95 0.15 13.82
CA LEU A 265 7.76 -0.25 12.43
C LEU A 265 6.34 0.08 11.99
N ILE A 266 6.08 0.00 10.68
CA ILE A 266 4.71 0.03 10.16
C ILE A 266 4.08 -1.32 10.48
N GLY A 267 2.87 -1.33 11.04
CA GLY A 267 2.07 -2.53 11.26
C GLY A 267 1.02 -2.73 10.15
N SER A 268 0.36 -1.64 9.76
CA SER A 268 -0.61 -1.62 8.67
C SER A 268 -0.76 -0.19 8.16
N ALA A 269 -1.15 -0.05 6.90
CA ALA A 269 -1.52 1.21 6.28
C ALA A 269 -2.63 0.97 5.26
N PHE A 270 -3.61 1.86 5.19
CA PHE A 270 -4.64 1.82 4.16
C PHE A 270 -5.28 3.20 3.94
N PRO A 271 -5.78 3.48 2.72
CA PRO A 271 -6.51 4.70 2.43
C PRO A 271 -7.98 4.54 2.81
N SER A 272 -8.66 5.65 3.06
CA SER A 272 -10.11 5.70 3.16
C SER A 272 -10.61 7.07 2.72
N VAL A 273 -11.87 7.10 2.29
CA VAL A 273 -12.60 8.33 2.04
C VAL A 273 -12.75 9.10 3.36
N ALA A 274 -12.52 10.42 3.31
CA ALA A 274 -12.61 11.32 4.46
C ALA A 274 -14.04 11.76 4.76
#